data_AF-A0A9D7CBF0-F1
#
_entry.id   AF-A0A9D7CBF0-F1
#
_cell.length_a   1.000
_cell.length_b   1.000
_cell.length_c   1.000
_cell.angle_alpha   90.00
_cell.angle_beta   90.00
_cell.angle_gamma   90.00
#
_symmetry.space_group_name_H-M   'P 1'
#
loop_
_entity.id
_entity.type
_entity.pdbx_description
1 polymer ?
#
loop_
_entity_poly.entity_id
_entity_poly.type
_entity_poly.pdbx_seq_one_letter_code
_entity_poly.pdbx_strand_id
1 'polypeptide(L)'
;MIARLTYGARPGEHARVRALAPTEREAAARFIDEQLAPGYDDARADQAVRRLEALAEPVGELYEYQPALLRDQLADSTLRRAVYANRQLQEVMTGVWSDHFNIDISKGDCRWLTPAYLRDVLRPHALGSFPALLRAVVLSPAMLWYLDGRVNRRGSPGEQPNENYARELLELHTLGVHGGYTQDDIMEVARALTGWTVRSRGESRFGIGRVEFNAGAHDDGEKVVLGQRIAAGGGARDVHDVLNIVIAHPACARFIAGTLCRRFIADDPPAAAVDAVARTFATTGGDIPATLRTLFATAEFRAARGTRFKRPFHFIVSALRATDATTQGGRPLIVWLERLGQVPFQYPTPDGYPREAGPWLGTLLWRWQFAGALVAGRIEGTRVNPAQLVGRAGGERELLAHLLGRLPTREEETAARASRQAIALALSAPAFQLT
;
A
#
# COMPACT_ATOMS: atom_id res chain seq x y z
N MET A 1 13.85 -13.36 2.53
CA MET A 1 13.21 -12.48 3.54
C MET A 1 13.19 -11.02 3.09
N ILE A 2 14.34 -10.34 2.91
CA ILE A 2 14.38 -8.91 2.54
C ILE A 2 13.51 -8.62 1.30
N ALA A 3 13.66 -9.38 0.22
CA ALA A 3 12.86 -9.24 -1.01
C ALA A 3 11.33 -9.36 -0.82
N ARG A 4 10.86 -9.93 0.30
CA ARG A 4 9.44 -10.02 0.67
C ARG A 4 8.98 -8.92 1.61
N LEU A 5 9.85 -8.49 2.53
CA LEU A 5 9.56 -7.42 3.50
C LEU A 5 9.67 -6.02 2.91
N THR A 6 10.47 -5.86 1.85
CA THR A 6 10.83 -4.58 1.27
C THR A 6 10.52 -4.55 -0.22
N TYR A 7 10.77 -3.42 -0.89
CA TYR A 7 10.77 -3.37 -2.36
C TYR A 7 12.08 -3.89 -2.98
N GLY A 8 12.87 -4.68 -2.25
CA GLY A 8 14.16 -5.20 -2.69
C GLY A 8 15.34 -4.59 -1.94
N ALA A 9 16.46 -5.32 -1.95
CA ALA A 9 17.68 -4.91 -1.29
C ALA A 9 18.48 -3.92 -2.15
N ARG A 10 19.21 -3.01 -1.51
CA ARG A 10 20.35 -2.30 -2.13
C ARG A 10 21.62 -3.17 -2.09
N PRO A 11 22.63 -2.87 -2.92
CA PRO A 11 23.94 -3.50 -2.81
C PRO A 11 24.49 -3.39 -1.38
N GLY A 12 24.96 -4.51 -0.83
CA GLY A 12 25.48 -4.60 0.54
C GLY A 12 24.42 -4.74 1.65
N GLU A 13 23.13 -4.53 1.38
CA GLU A 13 22.08 -4.60 2.41
C GLU A 13 21.90 -6.03 2.97
N HIS A 14 22.05 -7.06 2.13
CA HIS A 14 22.06 -8.45 2.60
C HIS A 14 23.21 -8.72 3.59
N ALA A 15 24.40 -8.20 3.30
CA ALA A 15 25.56 -8.34 4.19
C ALA A 15 25.34 -7.57 5.50
N ARG A 16 24.81 -6.34 5.44
CA ARG A 16 24.42 -5.55 6.62
C ARG A 16 23.45 -6.31 7.51
N VAL A 17 22.36 -6.84 6.93
CA VAL A 17 21.36 -7.59 7.69
C VAL A 17 21.97 -8.87 8.26
N ARG A 18 22.77 -9.61 7.49
CA ARG A 18 23.46 -10.82 7.97
C ARG A 18 24.36 -10.51 9.18
N ALA A 19 25.01 -9.34 9.20
CA ALA A 19 25.89 -8.91 10.29
C ALA A 19 25.14 -8.52 11.58
N LEU A 20 23.82 -8.38 11.55
CA LEU A 20 23.04 -8.00 12.75
C LEU A 20 23.09 -9.07 13.85
N ALA A 21 23.29 -10.35 13.53
CA ALA A 21 23.36 -11.43 14.51
C ALA A 21 24.09 -12.68 14.02
N PRO A 22 24.60 -13.55 14.92
CA PRO A 22 25.36 -14.77 14.57
C PRO A 22 24.59 -15.79 13.73
N THR A 23 23.26 -15.85 13.84
CA THR A 23 22.41 -16.75 13.03
C THR A 23 21.54 -15.98 12.02
N GLU A 24 21.13 -16.63 10.92
CA GLU A 24 20.22 -16.02 9.93
C GLU A 24 18.87 -15.66 10.55
N ARG A 25 18.38 -16.49 11.46
CA ARG A 25 17.09 -16.31 12.13
C ARG A 25 17.08 -15.09 13.05
N GLU A 26 18.12 -14.90 13.86
CA GLU A 26 18.22 -13.75 14.75
C GLU A 26 18.45 -12.45 13.96
N ALA A 27 19.25 -12.51 12.90
CA ALA A 27 19.48 -11.36 12.02
C ALA A 27 18.19 -10.91 11.34
N ALA A 28 17.40 -11.89 10.89
CA ALA A 28 16.06 -11.67 10.35
C ALA A 28 15.13 -10.99 11.36
N ALA A 29 15.08 -11.50 12.60
CA ALA A 29 14.27 -10.94 13.67
C ALA A 29 14.68 -9.50 14.01
N ARG A 30 15.99 -9.23 14.16
CA ARG A 30 16.51 -7.88 14.41
C ARG A 30 16.17 -6.91 13.29
N PHE A 31 16.28 -7.34 12.02
CA PHE A 31 15.88 -6.51 10.90
C PHE A 31 14.38 -6.20 10.90
N ILE A 32 13.53 -7.17 11.25
CA ILE A 32 12.09 -6.94 11.40
C ILE A 32 11.82 -5.91 12.51
N ASP A 33 12.50 -6.02 13.64
CA ASP A 33 12.37 -5.06 14.74
C ASP A 33 12.88 -3.67 14.35
N GLU A 34 14.00 -3.56 13.61
CA GLU A 34 14.45 -2.28 13.02
C GLU A 34 13.35 -1.66 12.17
N GLN A 35 12.70 -2.43 11.30
CA GLN A 35 11.65 -1.93 10.40
C GLN A 35 10.37 -1.53 11.14
N LEU A 36 10.05 -2.20 12.24
CA LEU A 36 8.87 -1.94 13.07
C LEU A 36 9.10 -0.83 14.11
N ALA A 37 10.34 -0.53 14.48
CA ALA A 37 10.67 0.46 15.50
C ALA A 37 10.11 1.85 15.18
N PRO A 38 9.63 2.60 16.19
CA PRO A 38 9.29 4.02 16.01
C PRO A 38 10.57 4.84 15.85
N GLY A 39 10.57 5.81 14.93
CA GLY A 39 11.75 6.64 14.65
C GLY A 39 12.78 5.89 13.81
N TYR A 40 12.71 6.08 12.50
CA TYR A 40 13.65 5.51 11.53
C TYR A 40 14.31 6.67 10.77
N ASP A 41 15.62 6.59 10.53
CA ASP A 41 16.29 7.58 9.69
C ASP A 41 15.91 7.39 8.21
N ASP A 42 14.96 8.21 7.77
CA ASP A 42 14.50 8.31 6.38
C ASP A 42 14.90 9.65 5.73
N ALA A 43 15.96 10.31 6.23
CA ALA A 43 16.39 11.62 5.74
C ALA A 43 16.61 11.65 4.22
N ARG A 44 17.11 10.55 3.62
CA ARG A 44 17.27 10.43 2.16
C ARG A 44 15.92 10.45 1.42
N ALA A 45 14.90 9.78 1.95
CA ALA A 45 13.57 9.75 1.36
C ALA A 45 12.87 11.10 1.52
N ASP A 46 12.94 11.71 2.71
CA ASP A 46 12.36 13.02 2.97
C ASP A 46 13.02 14.09 2.11
N GLN A 47 14.35 14.05 1.98
CA GLN A 47 15.08 14.91 1.06
C GLN A 47 14.66 14.71 -0.40
N ALA A 48 14.36 13.48 -0.81
CA ALA A 48 13.99 13.15 -2.19
C ALA A 48 12.60 13.68 -2.58
N VAL A 49 11.69 13.83 -1.61
CA VAL A 49 10.32 14.33 -1.85
C VAL A 49 10.10 15.79 -1.44
N ARG A 50 11.07 16.43 -0.78
CA ARG A 50 10.93 17.81 -0.26
C ARG A 50 10.49 18.86 -1.29
N ARG A 51 10.77 18.63 -2.58
CA ARG A 51 10.43 19.56 -3.69
C ARG A 51 9.04 19.31 -4.28
N LEU A 52 8.30 18.33 -3.75
CA LEU A 52 6.91 18.06 -4.12
C LEU A 52 5.98 18.89 -3.20
N GLU A 53 6.17 20.21 -3.26
CA GLU A 53 5.66 21.17 -2.27
C GLU A 53 4.15 21.15 -2.16
N ALA A 54 3.44 20.96 -3.27
CA ALA A 54 1.98 20.88 -3.28
C ALA A 54 1.44 19.77 -2.36
N LEU A 55 2.19 18.67 -2.17
CA LEU A 55 1.76 17.59 -1.28
C LEU A 55 1.84 17.93 0.21
N ALA A 56 2.54 19.01 0.58
CA ALA A 56 2.63 19.48 1.96
C ALA A 56 1.47 20.43 2.32
N GLU A 57 0.73 20.91 1.32
CA GLU A 57 -0.32 21.92 1.51
C GLU A 57 -1.55 21.36 2.22
N PRO A 58 -2.23 22.15 3.06
CA PRO A 58 -3.48 21.71 3.68
C PRO A 58 -4.55 21.46 2.61
N VAL A 59 -5.53 20.61 2.94
CA VAL A 59 -6.56 20.13 1.99
C VAL A 59 -7.21 21.26 1.20
N GLY A 60 -7.52 22.40 1.84
CA GLY A 60 -8.16 23.53 1.19
C GLY A 60 -7.33 24.14 0.07
N GLU A 61 -6.01 24.25 0.25
CA GLU A 61 -5.08 24.84 -0.72
C GLU A 61 -4.80 23.89 -1.89
N LEU A 62 -4.96 22.57 -1.70
CA LEU A 62 -4.82 21.61 -2.79
C LEU A 62 -5.76 21.91 -3.96
N TYR A 63 -6.95 22.48 -3.69
CA TYR A 63 -7.92 22.86 -4.73
C TYR A 63 -7.45 23.97 -5.67
N GLU A 64 -6.41 24.71 -5.32
CA GLU A 64 -5.82 25.76 -6.17
C GLU A 64 -4.76 25.19 -7.13
N TYR A 65 -4.33 23.94 -6.94
CA TYR A 65 -3.39 23.26 -7.82
C TYR A 65 -4.07 22.55 -9.00
N GLN A 66 -3.34 22.44 -10.10
CA GLN A 66 -3.78 21.66 -11.25
C GLN A 66 -3.83 20.16 -10.90
N PRO A 67 -4.94 19.45 -11.20
CA PRO A 67 -5.07 18.02 -10.92
C PRO A 67 -3.95 17.15 -11.50
N ALA A 68 -3.46 17.47 -12.71
CA ALA A 68 -2.38 16.75 -13.35
C ALA A 68 -1.06 16.85 -12.55
N LEU A 69 -0.78 18.03 -11.97
CA LEU A 69 0.39 18.23 -11.13
C LEU A 69 0.28 17.39 -9.85
N LEU A 70 -0.86 17.43 -9.17
CA LEU A 70 -1.07 16.66 -7.93
C LEU A 70 -0.95 15.16 -8.16
N ARG A 71 -1.56 14.65 -9.25
CA ARG A 71 -1.47 13.25 -9.64
C ARG A 71 -0.02 12.83 -9.91
N ASP A 72 0.73 13.64 -10.66
CA ASP A 72 2.11 13.33 -11.00
C ASP A 72 3.03 13.41 -9.76
N GLN A 73 2.86 14.42 -8.90
CA GLN A 73 3.59 14.52 -7.63
C GLN A 73 3.25 13.38 -6.68
N LEU A 74 1.98 12.95 -6.60
CA LEU A 74 1.57 11.84 -5.74
C LEU A 74 2.22 10.52 -6.15
N ALA A 75 2.19 10.22 -7.46
CA ALA A 75 2.88 9.05 -8.01
C ALA A 75 4.39 9.13 -7.80
N ASP A 76 5.00 10.30 -8.01
CA ASP A 76 6.42 10.54 -7.82
C ASP A 76 6.85 10.40 -6.35
N SER A 77 6.08 10.97 -5.42
CA SER A 77 6.31 10.85 -3.97
C SER A 77 6.28 9.39 -3.53
N THR A 78 5.27 8.63 -3.98
CA THR A 78 5.13 7.21 -3.69
C THR A 78 6.34 6.42 -4.22
N LEU A 79 6.75 6.68 -5.46
CA LEU A 79 7.91 6.05 -6.08
C LEU A 79 9.22 6.37 -5.34
N ARG A 80 9.50 7.65 -5.11
CA ARG A 80 10.75 8.08 -4.48
C ARG A 80 10.88 7.60 -3.04
N ARG A 81 9.79 7.60 -2.26
CA ARG A 81 9.81 7.05 -0.90
C ARG A 81 10.07 5.55 -0.93
N ALA A 82 9.39 4.80 -1.81
CA ALA A 82 9.65 3.37 -1.99
C ALA A 82 11.11 3.08 -2.40
N VAL A 83 11.71 3.94 -3.25
CA VAL A 83 13.12 3.82 -3.64
C VAL A 83 14.06 4.16 -2.47
N TYR A 84 13.89 5.29 -1.81
CA TYR A 84 14.90 5.88 -0.92
C TYR A 84 14.70 5.65 0.57
N ALA A 85 13.51 5.28 1.02
CA ALA A 85 13.26 5.01 2.44
C ALA A 85 14.10 3.82 2.89
N ASN A 86 14.66 3.94 4.07
CA ASN A 86 15.28 2.84 4.78
C ASN A 86 14.21 2.06 5.57
N ARG A 87 13.12 2.71 6.02
CA ARG A 87 11.94 2.03 6.61
C ARG A 87 11.02 1.42 5.55
N GLN A 88 11.58 0.51 4.77
CA GLN A 88 10.91 -0.15 3.65
C GLN A 88 9.59 -0.83 4.00
N LEU A 89 9.48 -1.43 5.19
CA LEU A 89 8.23 -2.07 5.60
C LEU A 89 7.08 -1.06 5.71
N GLN A 90 7.34 0.19 6.09
CA GLN A 90 6.32 1.24 6.11
C GLN A 90 5.82 1.54 4.68
N GLU A 91 6.72 1.61 3.70
CA GLU A 91 6.36 1.86 2.30
C GLU A 91 5.62 0.67 1.67
N VAL A 92 6.00 -0.56 2.02
CA VAL A 92 5.28 -1.76 1.59
C VAL A 92 3.89 -1.80 2.20
N MET A 93 3.75 -1.53 3.49
CA MET A 93 2.45 -1.52 4.18
C MET A 93 1.57 -0.36 3.72
N THR A 94 2.14 0.82 3.45
CA THR A 94 1.40 1.92 2.83
C THR A 94 0.79 1.48 1.51
N GLY A 95 1.55 0.77 0.65
CA GLY A 95 1.04 0.20 -0.59
C GLY A 95 -0.04 -0.86 -0.38
N VAL A 96 0.09 -1.73 0.63
CA VAL A 96 -0.96 -2.69 1.00
C VAL A 96 -2.26 -1.96 1.34
N TRP A 97 -2.19 -0.92 2.17
CA TRP A 97 -3.36 -0.15 2.57
C TRP A 97 -3.92 0.73 1.46
N SER A 98 -3.08 1.26 0.56
CA SER A 98 -3.55 1.95 -0.64
C SER A 98 -4.33 1.04 -1.58
N ASP A 99 -3.96 -0.24 -1.70
CA ASP A 99 -4.75 -1.21 -2.47
C ASP A 99 -5.96 -1.74 -1.70
N HIS A 100 -5.91 -1.79 -0.37
CA HIS A 100 -7.02 -2.31 0.47
C HIS A 100 -8.13 -1.27 0.65
N PHE A 101 -7.76 0.01 0.72
CA PHE A 101 -8.66 1.15 0.81
C PHE A 101 -8.49 2.01 -0.44
N ASN A 102 -8.70 1.41 -1.61
CA ASN A 102 -8.37 2.05 -2.87
C ASN A 102 -9.24 3.28 -3.14
N ILE A 103 -8.61 4.32 -3.69
CA ILE A 103 -9.28 5.51 -4.19
C ILE A 103 -8.74 5.78 -5.60
N ASP A 104 -9.64 5.88 -6.57
CA ASP A 104 -9.29 6.43 -7.87
C ASP A 104 -9.23 7.96 -7.78
N ILE A 105 -8.01 8.50 -7.96
CA ILE A 105 -7.77 9.94 -7.98
C ILE A 105 -8.59 10.67 -9.06
N SER A 106 -9.06 9.99 -10.10
CA SER A 106 -9.84 10.58 -11.18
C SER A 106 -11.29 10.92 -10.79
N LYS A 107 -11.86 10.25 -9.78
CA LYS A 107 -13.27 10.38 -9.39
C LYS A 107 -13.53 11.72 -8.68
N GLY A 108 -14.11 12.68 -9.40
CA GLY A 108 -14.53 13.98 -8.85
C GLY A 108 -13.41 14.68 -8.07
N ASP A 109 -13.71 15.11 -6.84
CA ASP A 109 -12.77 15.85 -6.00
C ASP A 109 -11.63 15.00 -5.42
N CYS A 110 -11.64 13.66 -5.61
CA CYS A 110 -10.50 12.81 -5.23
C CYS A 110 -9.19 13.32 -5.84
N ARG A 111 -9.24 14.02 -6.98
CA ARG A 111 -8.09 14.64 -7.64
C ARG A 111 -7.33 15.66 -6.78
N TRP A 112 -8.01 16.26 -5.80
CA TRP A 112 -7.43 17.18 -4.82
C TRP A 112 -7.31 16.55 -3.43
N LEU A 113 -8.20 15.61 -3.08
CA LEU A 113 -8.24 15.02 -1.73
C LEU A 113 -7.25 13.87 -1.52
N THR A 114 -6.89 13.13 -2.57
CA THR A 114 -6.02 11.93 -2.47
C THR A 114 -4.61 12.23 -1.93
N PRO A 115 -3.95 13.36 -2.27
CA PRO A 115 -2.68 13.73 -1.63
C PRO A 115 -2.72 13.76 -0.10
N ALA A 116 -3.74 14.41 0.47
CA ALA A 116 -3.94 14.45 1.92
C ALA A 116 -4.33 13.08 2.48
N TYR A 117 -5.10 12.29 1.73
CA TYR A 117 -5.42 10.91 2.12
C TYR A 117 -4.15 10.06 2.30
N LEU A 118 -3.19 10.13 1.37
CA LEU A 118 -1.92 9.42 1.54
C LEU A 118 -1.12 9.97 2.74
N ARG A 119 -1.01 11.29 2.85
CA ARG A 119 -0.17 11.97 3.85
C ARG A 119 -0.69 11.80 5.28
N ASP A 120 -1.98 12.01 5.49
CA ASP A 120 -2.59 12.17 6.82
C ASP A 120 -3.29 10.90 7.29
N VAL A 121 -3.75 10.05 6.36
CA VAL A 121 -4.51 8.84 6.68
C VAL A 121 -3.64 7.59 6.53
N LEU A 122 -3.17 7.26 5.33
CA LEU A 122 -2.51 5.97 5.10
C LEU A 122 -1.13 5.88 5.74
N ARG A 123 -0.23 6.82 5.42
CA ARG A 123 1.18 6.73 5.84
C ARG A 123 1.40 6.74 7.36
N PRO A 124 0.73 7.61 8.15
CA PRO A 124 0.94 7.66 9.60
C PRO A 124 0.43 6.39 10.30
N HIS A 125 -0.59 5.75 9.73
CA HIS A 125 -1.24 4.57 10.31
C HIS A 125 -0.72 3.24 9.74
N ALA A 126 0.16 3.26 8.74
CA ALA A 126 0.57 2.06 8.00
C ALA A 126 1.16 0.93 8.87
N LEU A 127 1.83 1.30 9.97
CA LEU A 127 2.39 0.39 10.99
C LEU A 127 1.82 0.66 12.39
N GLY A 128 0.63 1.26 12.47
CA GLY A 128 -0.06 1.59 13.73
C GLY A 128 -1.06 0.50 14.14
N SER A 129 -2.26 0.90 14.57
CA SER A 129 -3.36 -0.04 14.80
C SER A 129 -4.38 0.03 13.67
N PHE A 130 -4.95 -1.13 13.31
CA PHE A 130 -6.01 -1.22 12.33
C PHE A 130 -7.27 -0.42 12.74
N PRO A 131 -7.70 -0.41 14.02
CA PRO A 131 -8.81 0.46 14.43
C PRO A 131 -8.58 1.95 14.17
N ALA A 132 -7.35 2.44 14.40
CA ALA A 132 -7.01 3.83 14.14
C ALA A 132 -6.99 4.11 12.63
N LEU A 133 -6.38 3.22 11.84
CA LEU A 133 -6.39 3.30 10.38
C LEU A 133 -7.81 3.31 9.83
N LEU A 134 -8.66 2.36 10.23
CA LEU A 134 -10.03 2.24 9.73
C LEU A 134 -10.85 3.49 10.06
N ARG A 135 -10.77 4.01 11.30
CA ARG A 135 -11.44 5.26 11.66
C ARG A 135 -10.98 6.45 10.81
N ALA A 136 -9.67 6.57 10.60
CA ALA A 136 -9.10 7.64 9.80
C ALA A 136 -9.52 7.53 8.32
N VAL A 137 -9.59 6.32 7.76
CA VAL A 137 -10.08 6.08 6.40
C VAL A 137 -11.56 6.42 6.29
N VAL A 138 -12.38 5.90 7.22
CA VAL A 138 -13.84 5.97 7.12
C VAL A 138 -14.34 7.41 7.07
N LEU A 139 -13.71 8.28 7.88
CA LEU A 139 -14.01 9.71 7.97
C LEU A 139 -13.01 10.58 7.19
N SER A 140 -12.30 10.03 6.22
CA SER A 140 -11.45 10.83 5.34
C SER A 140 -12.27 11.52 4.25
N PRO A 141 -11.93 12.77 3.86
CA PRO A 141 -12.61 13.46 2.77
C PRO A 141 -12.60 12.66 1.46
N ALA A 142 -11.45 12.06 1.12
CA ALA A 142 -11.28 11.33 -0.12
C ALA A 142 -12.16 10.08 -0.17
N MET A 143 -12.25 9.30 0.92
CA MET A 143 -13.07 8.08 0.93
C MET A 143 -14.58 8.39 0.95
N LEU A 144 -14.99 9.41 1.72
CA LEU A 144 -16.38 9.89 1.70
C LEU A 144 -16.80 10.37 0.30
N TRP A 145 -15.88 10.95 -0.46
CA TRP A 145 -16.13 11.31 -1.85
C TRP A 145 -16.14 10.10 -2.79
N TYR A 146 -15.16 9.21 -2.64
CA TYR A 146 -14.97 8.08 -3.55
C TYR A 146 -16.10 7.06 -3.47
N LEU A 147 -16.68 6.83 -2.29
CA LEU A 147 -17.77 5.87 -2.10
C LEU A 147 -19.14 6.52 -1.91
N ASP A 148 -19.24 7.81 -2.26
CA ASP A 148 -20.47 8.60 -2.20
C ASP A 148 -21.08 8.71 -0.79
N GLY A 149 -20.28 8.46 0.26
CA GLY A 149 -20.66 8.67 1.65
C GLY A 149 -21.03 10.12 1.96
N ARG A 150 -20.42 11.10 1.27
CA ARG A 150 -20.68 12.53 1.47
C ARG A 150 -22.13 12.96 1.16
N VAL A 151 -22.83 12.19 0.32
CA VAL A 151 -24.24 12.47 -0.05
C VAL A 151 -25.21 11.53 0.66
N ASN A 152 -24.70 10.68 1.56
CA ASN A 152 -25.53 9.77 2.32
C ASN A 152 -26.30 10.54 3.41
N ARG A 153 -27.62 10.52 3.28
CA ARG A 153 -28.55 11.21 4.17
C ARG A 153 -29.65 10.25 4.58
N ARG A 154 -30.28 10.50 5.73
CA ARG A 154 -31.50 9.80 6.12
C ARG A 154 -32.50 9.89 4.99
N GLY A 155 -33.11 8.76 4.67
CA GLY A 155 -34.15 8.71 3.67
C GLY A 155 -35.37 9.52 4.11
N SER A 156 -36.05 10.14 3.15
CA SER A 156 -37.44 10.55 3.33
C SER A 156 -38.32 9.27 3.44
N PRO A 157 -39.57 9.34 3.91
CA PRO A 157 -40.45 8.17 3.92
C PRO A 157 -40.51 7.49 2.54
N GLY A 158 -40.06 6.24 2.45
CA GLY A 158 -39.98 5.46 1.19
C GLY A 158 -38.63 5.53 0.46
N GLU A 159 -37.67 6.34 0.91
CA GLU A 159 -36.30 6.36 0.41
C GLU A 159 -35.37 5.60 1.38
N GLN A 160 -34.38 4.89 0.82
CA GLN A 160 -33.34 4.22 1.60
C GLN A 160 -32.03 5.03 1.55
N PRO A 161 -31.23 5.04 2.65
CA PRO A 161 -29.88 5.59 2.63
C PRO A 161 -29.00 4.97 1.54
N ASN A 162 -27.97 5.69 1.10
CA ASN A 162 -27.03 5.16 0.11
C ASN A 162 -26.15 4.08 0.75
N GLU A 163 -26.40 2.83 0.37
CA GLU A 163 -25.71 1.67 0.92
C GLU A 163 -24.30 1.45 0.38
N ASN A 164 -23.88 2.12 -0.71
CA ASN A 164 -22.63 1.81 -1.41
C ASN A 164 -21.44 1.79 -0.45
N TYR A 165 -21.26 2.85 0.34
CA TYR A 165 -20.15 2.91 1.30
C TYR A 165 -20.27 1.87 2.42
N ALA A 166 -21.48 1.59 2.89
CA ALA A 166 -21.72 0.56 3.91
C ALA A 166 -21.36 -0.83 3.40
N ARG A 167 -21.76 -1.14 2.16
CA ARG A 167 -21.42 -2.38 1.47
C ARG A 167 -19.91 -2.53 1.35
N GLU A 168 -19.20 -1.54 0.83
CA GLU A 168 -17.74 -1.62 0.72
C GLU A 168 -17.04 -1.71 2.09
N LEU A 169 -17.57 -1.02 3.11
CA LEU A 169 -17.03 -1.11 4.47
C LEU A 169 -17.09 -2.54 5.01
N LEU A 170 -18.21 -3.23 4.85
CA LEU A 170 -18.36 -4.61 5.31
C LEU A 170 -17.65 -5.60 4.38
N GLU A 171 -17.81 -5.44 3.07
CA GLU A 171 -17.37 -6.39 2.06
C GLU A 171 -15.87 -6.31 1.77
N LEU A 172 -15.36 -5.15 1.41
CA LEU A 172 -13.98 -4.99 0.91
C LEU A 172 -13.01 -4.51 1.98
N HIS A 173 -13.48 -3.75 2.96
CA HIS A 173 -12.61 -3.12 3.93
C HIS A 173 -12.42 -3.93 5.21
N THR A 174 -13.39 -4.77 5.60
CA THR A 174 -13.37 -5.40 6.93
C THR A 174 -13.70 -6.89 6.96
N LEU A 175 -14.89 -7.34 6.56
CA LEU A 175 -15.33 -8.72 6.83
C LEU A 175 -15.12 -9.68 5.65
N GLY A 176 -14.97 -9.17 4.43
CA GLY A 176 -14.94 -9.98 3.21
C GLY A 176 -16.36 -10.33 2.72
N VAL A 177 -16.50 -10.65 1.43
CA VAL A 177 -17.77 -11.06 0.79
C VAL A 177 -18.54 -12.15 1.54
N HIS A 178 -17.82 -13.04 2.23
CA HIS A 178 -18.40 -14.14 3.02
C HIS A 178 -18.27 -13.90 4.53
N GLY A 179 -18.31 -12.64 4.95
CA GLY A 179 -18.06 -12.17 6.30
C GLY A 179 -19.18 -12.47 7.32
N GLY A 180 -20.29 -13.04 6.86
CA GLY A 180 -21.44 -13.41 7.71
C GLY A 180 -22.41 -12.26 8.02
N TYR A 181 -22.32 -11.15 7.30
CA TYR A 181 -23.30 -10.06 7.37
C TYR A 181 -24.45 -10.30 6.39
N THR A 182 -25.56 -9.62 6.65
CA THR A 182 -26.77 -9.65 5.84
C THR A 182 -26.98 -8.34 5.07
N GLN A 183 -27.95 -8.32 4.17
CA GLN A 183 -28.39 -7.07 3.54
C GLN A 183 -28.95 -6.07 4.57
N ASP A 184 -29.59 -6.55 5.63
CA ASP A 184 -30.08 -5.69 6.71
C ASP A 184 -28.92 -5.02 7.46
N ASP A 185 -27.83 -5.75 7.73
CA ASP A 185 -26.63 -5.16 8.32
C ASP A 185 -26.02 -4.05 7.44
N ILE A 186 -26.01 -4.24 6.12
CA ILE A 186 -25.56 -3.20 5.18
C ILE A 186 -26.43 -1.95 5.33
N MET A 187 -27.75 -2.11 5.39
CA MET A 187 -28.67 -0.98 5.54
C MET A 187 -28.52 -0.27 6.89
N GLU A 188 -28.32 -1.02 7.97
CA GLU A 188 -28.11 -0.47 9.31
C GLU A 188 -26.78 0.29 9.41
N VAL A 189 -25.72 -0.21 8.77
CA VAL A 189 -24.46 0.53 8.62
C VAL A 189 -24.65 1.77 7.74
N ALA A 190 -25.44 1.69 6.67
CA ALA A 190 -25.75 2.83 5.81
C ALA A 190 -26.48 3.93 6.59
N ARG A 191 -27.43 3.56 7.46
CA ARG A 191 -28.12 4.48 8.39
C ARG A 191 -27.12 5.15 9.33
N ALA A 192 -26.20 4.39 9.94
CA ALA A 192 -25.16 4.92 10.83
C ALA A 192 -24.19 5.89 10.13
N LEU A 193 -23.98 5.74 8.82
CA LEU A 193 -23.12 6.60 8.01
C LEU A 193 -23.82 7.86 7.49
N THR A 194 -25.14 8.01 7.67
CA THR A 194 -25.86 9.19 7.19
C THR A 194 -25.40 10.48 7.87
N GLY A 195 -25.51 11.61 7.18
CA GLY A 195 -25.22 12.94 7.74
C GLY A 195 -23.75 13.35 7.70
N TRP A 196 -22.83 12.44 7.39
CA TRP A 196 -21.44 12.80 7.09
C TRP A 196 -21.34 13.40 5.68
N THR A 197 -20.68 14.55 5.56
CA THR A 197 -20.46 15.24 4.29
C THR A 197 -19.05 15.81 4.19
N VAL A 198 -18.68 16.23 2.98
CA VAL A 198 -17.43 16.93 2.69
C VAL A 198 -17.79 18.29 2.11
N ARG A 199 -17.32 19.36 2.76
CA ARG A 199 -17.61 20.72 2.33
C ARG A 199 -17.09 20.96 0.92
N SER A 200 -17.98 21.38 0.04
CA SER A 200 -17.73 21.61 -1.37
C SER A 200 -17.50 23.09 -1.70
N ARG A 201 -16.92 23.37 -2.87
CA ARG A 201 -16.66 24.74 -3.34
C ARG A 201 -17.93 25.59 -3.50
N GLY A 202 -19.07 24.95 -3.76
CA GLY A 202 -20.36 25.62 -3.92
C GLY A 202 -20.95 26.15 -2.61
N GLU A 203 -20.54 25.59 -1.47
CA GLU A 203 -21.03 25.96 -0.14
C GLU A 203 -20.16 27.06 0.49
N SER A 204 -18.83 26.92 0.40
CA SER A 204 -17.88 27.96 0.83
C SER A 204 -16.50 27.71 0.23
N ARG A 205 -15.78 28.81 -0.05
CA ARG A 205 -14.34 28.73 -0.35
C ARG A 205 -13.50 28.43 0.90
N PHE A 206 -14.01 28.75 2.10
CA PHE A 206 -13.31 28.49 3.35
C PHE A 206 -13.61 27.07 3.86
N GLY A 207 -12.54 26.30 4.12
CA GLY A 207 -12.66 24.94 4.64
C GLY A 207 -13.15 23.92 3.61
N ILE A 208 -12.98 24.17 2.31
CA ILE A 208 -13.24 23.18 1.27
C ILE A 208 -12.46 21.88 1.54
N GLY A 209 -13.11 20.73 1.32
CA GLY A 209 -12.55 19.41 1.63
C GLY A 209 -12.58 19.06 3.12
N ARG A 210 -13.16 19.89 3.99
CA ARG A 210 -13.38 19.56 5.41
C ARG A 210 -14.54 18.58 5.55
N VAL A 211 -14.37 17.57 6.42
CA VAL A 211 -15.46 16.66 6.80
C VAL A 211 -16.35 17.30 7.85
N GLU A 212 -17.65 17.20 7.66
CA GLU A 212 -18.68 17.78 8.53
C GLU A 212 -19.78 16.77 8.82
N PHE A 213 -20.41 16.88 9.99
CA PHE A 213 -21.55 16.07 10.37
C PHE A 213 -22.80 16.95 10.48
N ASN A 214 -23.84 16.59 9.73
CA ASN A 214 -25.14 17.24 9.76
C ASN A 214 -26.16 16.33 10.47
N ALA A 215 -26.45 16.65 11.73
CA ALA A 215 -27.44 15.93 12.53
C ALA A 215 -28.85 15.95 11.89
N GLY A 216 -29.20 17.02 11.17
CA GLY A 216 -30.46 17.11 10.44
C GLY A 216 -30.55 16.21 9.21
N ALA A 217 -29.44 15.62 8.76
CA ALA A 217 -29.40 14.64 7.68
C ALA A 217 -29.08 13.23 8.19
N HIS A 218 -28.89 13.05 9.50
CA HIS A 218 -28.59 11.76 10.11
C HIS A 218 -29.86 11.03 10.57
N ASP A 219 -29.89 9.72 10.35
CA ASP A 219 -30.87 8.81 10.95
C ASP A 219 -30.38 8.45 12.35
N ASP A 220 -30.98 9.09 13.35
CA ASP A 220 -30.60 8.92 14.76
C ASP A 220 -31.44 7.86 15.48
N GLY A 221 -32.17 7.03 14.73
CA GLY A 221 -32.94 5.92 15.27
C GLY A 221 -32.04 4.80 15.79
N GLU A 222 -32.63 3.88 16.57
CA GLU A 222 -31.93 2.67 17.00
C GLU A 222 -31.50 1.84 15.77
N LYS A 223 -30.34 1.19 15.91
CA LYS A 223 -29.75 0.35 14.86
C LYS A 223 -29.33 -1.00 15.42
N VAL A 224 -29.33 -2.02 14.57
CA VAL A 224 -28.81 -3.34 14.91
C VAL A 224 -27.81 -3.77 13.84
N VAL A 225 -26.54 -3.89 14.23
CA VAL A 225 -25.44 -4.23 13.32
C VAL A 225 -24.77 -5.49 13.84
N LEU A 226 -24.73 -6.54 13.03
CA LEU A 226 -24.16 -7.85 13.36
C LEU A 226 -24.71 -8.41 14.69
N GLY A 227 -26.01 -8.23 14.91
CA GLY A 227 -26.72 -8.63 16.13
C GLY A 227 -26.44 -7.76 17.36
N GLN A 228 -25.64 -6.70 17.24
CA GLN A 228 -25.35 -5.75 18.32
C GLN A 228 -26.19 -4.48 18.18
N ARG A 229 -26.78 -4.03 19.27
CA ARG A 229 -27.68 -2.87 19.29
C ARG A 229 -26.88 -1.57 19.51
N ILE A 230 -27.09 -0.59 18.63
CA ILE A 230 -26.64 0.79 18.78
C ILE A 230 -27.85 1.64 19.18
N ALA A 231 -27.79 2.28 20.34
CA ALA A 231 -28.89 3.06 20.88
C ALA A 231 -29.19 4.29 20.00
N ALA A 232 -30.46 4.68 19.93
CA ALA A 232 -30.88 5.94 19.31
C ALA A 232 -30.26 7.15 20.03
N GLY A 233 -30.10 8.28 19.33
CA GLY A 233 -29.55 9.51 19.92
C GLY A 233 -28.02 9.57 19.94
N GLY A 234 -27.34 8.69 19.20
CA GLY A 234 -25.88 8.63 19.16
C GLY A 234 -25.25 9.65 18.20
N GLY A 235 -25.98 10.03 17.15
CA GLY A 235 -25.55 11.00 16.15
C GLY A 235 -24.21 10.63 15.49
N ALA A 236 -23.25 11.55 15.52
CA ALA A 236 -21.91 11.32 14.97
C ALA A 236 -21.17 10.14 15.61
N ARG A 237 -21.59 9.64 16.79
CA ARG A 237 -20.96 8.50 17.45
C ARG A 237 -21.33 7.16 16.82
N ASP A 238 -22.44 7.08 16.09
CA ASP A 238 -22.93 5.82 15.51
C ASP A 238 -21.90 5.16 14.61
N VAL A 239 -21.17 5.95 13.81
CA VAL A 239 -20.08 5.43 12.98
C VAL A 239 -19.00 4.77 13.83
N HIS A 240 -18.66 5.34 14.99
CA HIS A 240 -17.65 4.75 15.87
C HIS A 240 -18.12 3.43 16.48
N ASP A 241 -19.40 3.34 16.86
CA ASP A 241 -19.99 2.11 17.39
C ASP A 241 -20.03 1.01 16.33
N VAL A 242 -20.42 1.33 15.09
CA VAL A 242 -20.33 0.41 13.94
C VAL A 242 -18.90 -0.10 13.76
N LEU A 243 -17.90 0.79 13.75
CA LEU A 243 -16.51 0.38 13.54
C LEU A 243 -16.02 -0.52 14.69
N ASN A 244 -16.41 -0.26 15.93
CA ASN A 244 -16.08 -1.11 17.06
C ASN A 244 -16.69 -2.51 16.92
N ILE A 245 -17.96 -2.61 16.51
CA ILE A 245 -18.66 -3.89 16.26
C ILE A 245 -17.95 -4.67 15.16
N VAL A 246 -17.68 -4.03 14.03
CA VAL A 246 -17.07 -4.65 12.85
C VAL A 246 -15.64 -5.11 13.13
N ILE A 247 -14.83 -4.30 13.84
CA ILE A 247 -13.46 -4.67 14.21
C ILE A 247 -13.43 -5.87 15.16
N ALA A 248 -14.38 -5.93 16.11
CA ALA A 248 -14.47 -7.03 17.06
C ALA A 248 -14.96 -8.34 16.42
N HIS A 249 -15.56 -8.28 15.24
CA HIS A 249 -16.10 -9.46 14.57
C HIS A 249 -14.98 -10.42 14.11
N PRO A 250 -15.09 -11.75 14.35
CA PRO A 250 -14.05 -12.72 13.97
C PRO A 250 -13.69 -12.72 12.48
N ALA A 251 -14.67 -12.44 11.61
CA ALA A 251 -14.42 -12.34 10.17
C ALA A 251 -13.46 -11.18 9.83
N CYS A 252 -13.48 -10.08 10.60
CA CYS A 252 -12.56 -8.96 10.40
C CYS A 252 -11.11 -9.38 10.62
N ALA A 253 -10.84 -10.05 11.74
CA ALA A 253 -9.52 -10.57 12.03
C ALA A 253 -9.03 -11.55 10.95
N ARG A 254 -9.90 -12.46 10.50
CA ARG A 254 -9.58 -13.43 9.44
C ARG A 254 -9.32 -12.74 8.09
N PHE A 255 -10.13 -11.75 7.73
CA PHE A 255 -10.02 -11.05 6.46
C PHE A 255 -8.74 -10.22 6.37
N ILE A 256 -8.44 -9.42 7.40
CA ILE A 256 -7.21 -8.61 7.46
C ILE A 256 -5.97 -9.51 7.52
N ALA A 257 -5.98 -10.56 8.34
CA ALA A 257 -4.91 -11.56 8.35
C ALA A 257 -4.72 -12.21 6.98
N GLY A 258 -5.82 -12.55 6.30
CA GLY A 258 -5.82 -13.07 4.95
C GLY A 258 -5.19 -12.11 3.95
N THR A 259 -5.50 -10.81 4.01
CA THR A 259 -4.89 -9.78 3.16
C THR A 259 -3.38 -9.67 3.38
N LEU A 260 -2.92 -9.68 4.62
CA LEU A 260 -1.49 -9.62 4.94
C LEU A 260 -0.76 -10.91 4.52
N CYS A 261 -1.32 -12.09 4.81
CA CYS A 261 -0.76 -13.36 4.37
C CYS A 261 -0.72 -13.45 2.84
N ARG A 262 -1.77 -12.99 2.17
CA ARG A 262 -1.81 -12.85 0.73
C ARG A 262 -0.73 -11.92 0.23
N ARG A 263 -0.30 -10.88 0.95
CA ARG A 263 0.80 -10.01 0.52
C ARG A 263 2.18 -10.65 0.68
N PHE A 264 2.41 -11.34 1.80
CA PHE A 264 3.75 -11.71 2.26
C PHE A 264 4.11 -13.18 2.07
N ILE A 265 3.12 -14.08 1.94
CA ILE A 265 3.33 -15.53 1.84
C ILE A 265 3.06 -16.00 0.40
N ALA A 266 1.81 -16.19 0.03
CA ALA A 266 1.39 -16.74 -1.27
C ALA A 266 0.09 -16.08 -1.73
N ASP A 267 -0.25 -16.19 -3.00
CA ASP A 267 -1.52 -15.64 -3.51
C ASP A 267 -2.71 -16.40 -2.89
N ASP A 268 -2.52 -17.69 -2.62
CA ASP A 268 -3.38 -18.52 -1.76
C ASP A 268 -2.58 -18.98 -0.52
N PRO A 269 -2.62 -18.24 0.60
CA PRO A 269 -1.85 -18.56 1.79
C PRO A 269 -2.48 -19.74 2.57
N PRO A 270 -1.67 -20.64 3.16
CA PRO A 270 -2.19 -21.74 3.98
C PRO A 270 -3.07 -21.25 5.14
N ALA A 271 -4.22 -21.91 5.35
CA ALA A 271 -5.20 -21.53 6.38
C ALA A 271 -4.57 -21.45 7.78
N ALA A 272 -3.65 -22.36 8.12
CA ALA A 272 -2.96 -22.34 9.42
C ALA A 272 -2.17 -21.04 9.67
N ALA A 273 -1.54 -20.48 8.63
CA ALA A 273 -0.84 -19.20 8.74
C ALA A 273 -1.83 -18.04 8.93
N VAL A 274 -2.93 -18.04 8.15
CA VAL A 274 -4.00 -17.03 8.28
C VAL A 274 -4.60 -17.08 9.68
N ASP A 275 -4.91 -18.27 10.21
CA ASP A 275 -5.52 -18.44 11.53
C ASP A 275 -4.57 -17.98 12.65
N ALA A 276 -3.27 -18.25 12.54
CA ALA A 276 -2.28 -17.78 13.51
C ALA A 276 -2.21 -16.25 13.55
N VAL A 277 -2.17 -15.61 12.37
CA VAL A 277 -2.12 -14.16 12.25
C VAL A 277 -3.45 -13.52 12.70
N ALA A 278 -4.59 -14.13 12.38
CA ALA A 278 -5.92 -13.67 12.80
C ALA A 278 -6.10 -13.73 14.31
N ARG A 279 -5.61 -14.81 14.96
CA ARG A 279 -5.61 -14.89 16.43
C ARG A 279 -4.82 -13.74 17.06
N THR A 280 -3.62 -13.46 16.59
CA THR A 280 -2.83 -12.32 17.09
C THR A 280 -3.61 -11.02 16.90
N PHE A 281 -4.12 -10.76 15.69
CA PHE A 281 -4.90 -9.56 15.40
C PHE A 281 -6.08 -9.39 16.38
N ALA A 282 -6.86 -10.45 16.62
CA ALA A 282 -7.99 -10.39 17.55
C ALA A 282 -7.54 -10.13 18.99
N THR A 283 -6.52 -10.86 19.47
CA THR A 283 -6.02 -10.74 20.86
C THR A 283 -5.37 -9.40 21.17
N THR A 284 -4.78 -8.74 20.18
CA THR A 284 -4.12 -7.43 20.36
C THR A 284 -5.04 -6.25 20.03
N GLY A 285 -6.30 -6.51 19.65
CA GLY A 285 -7.21 -5.46 19.22
C GLY A 285 -6.79 -4.78 17.92
N GLY A 286 -6.15 -5.51 17.01
CA GLY A 286 -5.75 -5.03 15.69
C GLY A 286 -4.40 -4.29 15.66
N ASP A 287 -3.47 -4.62 16.56
CA ASP A 287 -2.10 -4.09 16.50
C ASP A 287 -1.36 -4.65 15.27
N ILE A 288 -1.04 -3.78 14.30
CA ILE A 288 -0.42 -4.19 13.03
C ILE A 288 1.01 -4.71 13.27
N PRO A 289 1.88 -4.05 14.07
CA PRO A 289 3.22 -4.57 14.36
C PRO A 289 3.25 -5.98 14.94
N ALA A 290 2.41 -6.29 15.94
CA ALA A 290 2.32 -7.62 16.54
C ALA A 290 1.80 -8.66 15.53
N THR A 291 0.82 -8.28 14.72
CA THR A 291 0.28 -9.12 13.64
C THR A 291 1.36 -9.45 12.61
N LEU A 292 2.15 -8.47 12.19
CA LEU A 292 3.28 -8.67 11.26
C LEU A 292 4.41 -9.50 11.88
N ARG A 293 4.74 -9.32 13.16
CA ARG A 293 5.73 -10.18 13.85
C ARG A 293 5.30 -11.65 13.84
N THR A 294 4.03 -11.92 14.11
CA THR A 294 3.47 -13.28 14.04
C THR A 294 3.58 -13.84 12.63
N LEU A 295 3.17 -13.05 11.62
CA LEU A 295 3.25 -13.45 10.21
C LEU A 295 4.68 -13.82 9.82
N PHE A 296 5.66 -12.96 10.12
CA PHE A 296 7.05 -13.18 9.71
C PHE A 296 7.74 -14.32 10.50
N ALA A 297 7.19 -14.73 11.63
CA ALA A 297 7.66 -15.88 12.39
C ALA A 297 7.17 -17.24 11.82
N THR A 298 6.15 -17.25 10.96
CA THR A 298 5.59 -18.47 10.36
C THR A 298 6.62 -19.27 9.54
N ALA A 299 6.42 -20.57 9.39
CA ALA A 299 7.28 -21.40 8.53
C ALA A 299 7.01 -21.12 7.05
N GLU A 300 5.75 -20.85 6.73
CA GLU A 300 5.21 -20.52 5.42
C GLU A 300 5.87 -19.25 4.85
N PHE A 301 5.96 -18.18 5.64
CA PHE A 301 6.69 -16.98 5.21
C PHE A 301 8.16 -17.26 4.94
N ARG A 302 8.82 -18.08 5.77
CA ARG A 302 10.23 -18.43 5.58
C ARG A 302 10.48 -19.21 4.29
N ALA A 303 9.50 -20.03 3.88
CA ALA A 303 9.53 -20.81 2.64
C ALA A 303 9.15 -20.01 1.38
N ALA A 304 8.48 -18.86 1.51
CA ALA A 304 7.91 -18.08 0.39
C ALA A 304 8.92 -17.32 -0.52
N ARG A 305 10.19 -17.77 -0.61
CA ARG A 305 11.26 -17.06 -1.33
C ARG A 305 11.16 -17.29 -2.84
N GLY A 306 11.14 -16.21 -3.62
CA GLY A 306 11.29 -16.26 -5.07
C GLY A 306 10.12 -16.95 -5.80
N THR A 307 8.93 -16.95 -5.21
CA THR A 307 7.76 -17.65 -5.75
C THR A 307 6.72 -16.72 -6.35
N ARG A 308 6.80 -15.40 -6.12
CA ARG A 308 5.78 -14.45 -6.58
C ARG A 308 6.30 -13.46 -7.58
N PHE A 309 5.55 -13.29 -8.66
CA PHE A 309 5.79 -12.27 -9.65
C PHE A 309 5.62 -10.84 -9.09
N LYS A 310 6.64 -10.00 -9.25
CA LYS A 310 6.60 -8.58 -8.89
C LYS A 310 5.53 -7.89 -9.73
N ARG A 311 4.61 -7.16 -9.10
CA ARG A 311 3.77 -6.17 -9.80
C ARG A 311 4.65 -5.04 -10.35
N PRO A 312 4.24 -4.33 -11.41
CA PRO A 312 5.09 -3.34 -12.09
C PRO A 312 5.75 -2.27 -11.19
N PHE A 313 5.01 -1.71 -10.23
CA PHE A 313 5.55 -0.74 -9.29
C PHE A 313 6.69 -1.34 -8.45
N HIS A 314 6.49 -2.55 -7.91
CA HIS A 314 7.54 -3.27 -7.20
C HIS A 314 8.73 -3.58 -8.13
N PHE A 315 8.49 -4.02 -9.36
CA PHE A 315 9.56 -4.28 -10.32
C PHE A 315 10.45 -3.03 -10.54
N ILE A 316 9.85 -1.89 -10.87
CA ILE A 316 10.59 -0.63 -11.09
C ILE A 316 11.36 -0.21 -9.84
N VAL A 317 10.70 -0.16 -8.68
CA VAL A 317 11.36 0.23 -7.42
C VAL A 317 12.51 -0.72 -7.10
N SER A 318 12.30 -2.03 -7.24
CA SER A 318 13.33 -3.02 -6.95
C SER A 318 14.53 -2.90 -7.88
N ALA A 319 14.33 -2.57 -9.15
CA ALA A 319 15.41 -2.37 -10.10
C ALA A 319 16.23 -1.12 -9.79
N LEU A 320 15.56 -0.01 -9.45
CA LEU A 320 16.21 1.22 -9.01
C LEU A 320 17.01 0.99 -7.71
N ARG A 321 16.47 0.23 -6.76
CA ARG A 321 17.15 -0.08 -5.49
C ARG A 321 18.33 -1.04 -5.68
N ALA A 322 18.14 -2.14 -6.40
CA ALA A 322 19.17 -3.16 -6.59
C ALA A 322 20.36 -2.68 -7.44
N THR A 323 20.17 -1.63 -8.25
CA THR A 323 21.25 -0.98 -9.01
C THR A 323 21.85 0.23 -8.31
N ASP A 324 21.38 0.54 -7.09
CA ASP A 324 21.66 1.80 -6.38
C ASP A 324 21.53 3.04 -7.26
N ALA A 325 20.49 3.05 -8.11
CA ALA A 325 20.25 4.15 -9.03
C ALA A 325 20.05 5.47 -8.27
N THR A 326 20.64 6.53 -8.80
CA THR A 326 20.34 7.90 -8.37
C THR A 326 19.32 8.47 -9.35
N THR A 327 18.14 8.79 -8.83
CA THR A 327 17.01 9.31 -9.61
C THR A 327 16.41 10.59 -9.03
N GLN A 328 16.08 11.51 -9.93
CA GLN A 328 15.24 12.68 -9.67
C GLN A 328 13.75 12.39 -9.93
N GLY A 329 13.32 11.13 -10.01
CA GLY A 329 11.90 10.77 -10.13
C GLY A 329 11.19 11.36 -11.36
N GLY A 330 9.92 11.70 -11.16
CA GLY A 330 9.11 12.50 -12.08
C GLY A 330 8.58 11.74 -13.30
N ARG A 331 8.09 12.52 -14.27
CA ARG A 331 7.45 12.00 -15.48
C ARG A 331 8.28 10.95 -16.25
N PRO A 332 9.62 11.07 -16.38
CA PRO A 332 10.45 10.06 -17.04
C PRO A 332 10.37 8.65 -16.45
N LEU A 333 10.05 8.51 -15.15
CA LEU A 333 9.79 7.21 -14.53
C LEU A 333 8.31 6.85 -14.50
N ILE A 334 7.42 7.82 -14.30
CA ILE A 334 5.96 7.58 -14.28
C ILE A 334 5.47 7.01 -15.62
N VAL A 335 6.04 7.43 -16.76
CA VAL A 335 5.67 6.88 -18.07
C VAL A 335 5.89 5.37 -18.19
N TRP A 336 6.84 4.81 -17.45
CA TRP A 336 7.04 3.36 -17.41
C TRP A 336 5.97 2.67 -16.57
N LEU A 337 5.54 3.27 -15.47
CA LEU A 337 4.40 2.77 -14.69
C LEU A 337 3.10 2.78 -15.50
N GLU A 338 2.90 3.82 -16.32
CA GLU A 338 1.76 3.89 -17.26
C GLU A 338 1.81 2.76 -18.30
N ARG A 339 2.97 2.56 -18.96
CA ARG A 339 3.16 1.48 -19.95
C ARG A 339 2.97 0.09 -19.36
N LEU A 340 3.33 -0.08 -18.09
CA LEU A 340 3.15 -1.34 -17.37
C LEU A 340 1.78 -1.46 -16.69
N GLY A 341 0.95 -0.41 -16.70
CA GLY A 341 -0.43 -0.43 -16.19
C GLY A 341 -0.59 -0.30 -14.68
N GLN A 342 0.41 0.18 -13.92
CA GLN A 342 0.31 0.31 -12.46
C GLN A 342 0.85 1.66 -11.96
N VAL A 343 0.13 2.74 -12.22
CA VAL A 343 0.43 4.05 -11.63
C VAL A 343 -0.26 4.17 -10.27
N PRO A 344 0.43 4.58 -9.19
CA PRO A 344 -0.21 4.74 -7.89
C PRO A 344 -1.49 5.60 -7.95
N PHE A 345 -2.55 5.16 -7.25
CA PHE A 345 -3.84 5.85 -7.10
C PHE A 345 -4.68 6.06 -8.38
N GLN A 346 -4.45 5.25 -9.42
CA GLN A 346 -5.20 5.34 -10.69
C GLN A 346 -5.96 4.05 -11.02
N TYR A 347 -6.23 3.19 -10.03
CA TYR A 347 -7.08 2.02 -10.25
C TYR A 347 -8.55 2.38 -10.01
N PRO A 348 -9.46 2.09 -10.94
CA PRO A 348 -10.81 2.64 -10.91
C PRO A 348 -11.74 1.99 -9.87
N THR A 349 -11.49 0.74 -9.47
CA THR A 349 -12.40 -0.04 -8.61
C THR A 349 -11.90 -0.10 -7.16
N PRO A 350 -12.81 -0.19 -6.17
CA PRO A 350 -12.47 -0.09 -4.74
C PRO A 350 -11.66 -1.26 -4.18
N ASP A 351 -11.59 -2.39 -4.89
CA ASP A 351 -10.83 -3.60 -4.53
C ASP A 351 -9.31 -3.49 -4.78
N GLY A 352 -8.89 -2.42 -5.47
CA GLY A 352 -7.49 -2.08 -5.72
C GLY A 352 -6.82 -2.94 -6.79
N TYR A 353 -5.56 -2.63 -7.11
CA TYR A 353 -4.85 -3.29 -8.21
C TYR A 353 -4.78 -4.82 -8.04
N PRO A 354 -4.91 -5.60 -9.14
CA PRO A 354 -4.80 -7.06 -9.10
C PRO A 354 -3.51 -7.53 -8.42
N ARG A 355 -3.63 -8.54 -7.56
CA ARG A 355 -2.53 -9.01 -6.71
C ARG A 355 -1.80 -10.19 -7.35
N GLU A 356 -2.56 -11.04 -8.02
CA GLU A 356 -2.10 -12.21 -8.76
C GLU A 356 -1.24 -11.85 -9.98
N ALA A 357 -0.40 -12.78 -10.41
CA ALA A 357 0.55 -12.56 -11.49
C ALA A 357 -0.10 -12.38 -12.87
N GLY A 358 -1.23 -13.05 -13.12
CA GLY A 358 -1.86 -13.20 -14.44
C GLY A 358 -1.96 -11.90 -15.23
N PRO A 359 -2.63 -10.85 -14.70
CA PRO A 359 -2.76 -9.55 -15.37
C PRO A 359 -1.43 -8.87 -15.71
N TRP A 360 -0.33 -9.22 -15.04
CA TRP A 360 0.97 -8.58 -15.20
C TRP A 360 1.92 -9.33 -16.14
N LEU A 361 1.63 -10.59 -16.51
CA LEU A 361 2.52 -11.39 -17.36
C LEU A 361 2.67 -10.80 -18.77
N GLY A 362 1.66 -10.10 -19.29
CA GLY A 362 1.74 -9.38 -20.57
C GLY A 362 2.73 -8.21 -20.59
N THR A 363 3.30 -7.84 -19.45
CA THR A 363 4.20 -6.66 -19.33
C THR A 363 5.69 -6.97 -19.51
N LEU A 364 6.07 -8.23 -19.76
CA LEU A 364 7.48 -8.67 -19.79
C LEU A 364 8.36 -7.87 -20.77
N LEU A 365 7.86 -7.58 -21.98
CA LEU A 365 8.60 -6.79 -22.96
C LEU A 365 8.96 -5.39 -22.44
N TRP A 366 7.99 -4.70 -21.83
CA TRP A 366 8.21 -3.37 -21.26
C TRP A 366 9.17 -3.39 -20.07
N ARG A 367 9.20 -4.49 -19.30
CA ARG A 367 10.16 -4.67 -18.21
C ARG A 367 11.60 -4.81 -18.72
N TRP A 368 11.79 -5.57 -19.79
CA TRP A 368 13.11 -5.70 -20.44
C TRP A 368 13.56 -4.36 -21.03
N GLN A 369 12.65 -3.64 -21.68
CA GLN A 369 12.94 -2.30 -22.19
C GLN A 369 13.29 -1.31 -21.08
N PHE A 370 12.59 -1.37 -19.94
CA PHE A 370 12.91 -0.56 -18.76
C PHE A 370 14.31 -0.89 -18.23
N ALA A 371 14.64 -2.18 -18.05
CA ALA A 371 15.96 -2.62 -17.57
C ALA A 371 17.09 -2.11 -18.49
N GLY A 372 16.91 -2.26 -19.81
CA GLY A 372 17.86 -1.75 -20.80
C GLY A 372 17.94 -0.22 -20.87
N ALA A 373 16.85 0.51 -20.62
CA ALA A 373 16.85 1.96 -20.56
C ALA A 373 17.54 2.48 -19.30
N LEU A 374 17.28 1.85 -18.14
CA LEU A 374 17.87 2.19 -16.86
C LEU A 374 19.40 2.05 -16.88
N VAL A 375 19.90 0.88 -17.31
CA VAL A 375 21.35 0.60 -17.31
C VAL A 375 22.09 1.44 -18.35
N ALA A 376 21.45 1.73 -19.49
CA ALA A 376 22.02 2.60 -20.53
C ALA A 376 21.91 4.11 -20.19
N GLY A 377 21.34 4.50 -19.05
CA GLY A 377 21.17 5.90 -18.68
C GLY A 377 20.22 6.68 -19.60
N ARG A 378 19.26 5.99 -20.23
CA ARG A 378 18.27 6.56 -21.17
C ARG A 378 16.98 7.04 -20.49
N ILE A 379 16.92 6.99 -19.16
CA ILE A 379 15.83 7.55 -18.37
C ILE A 379 16.34 8.88 -17.80
N GLU A 380 15.76 9.98 -18.28
CA GLU A 380 16.14 11.32 -17.84
C GLU A 380 16.09 11.45 -16.31
N GLY A 381 17.07 12.16 -15.74
CA GLY A 381 17.19 12.34 -14.30
C GLY A 381 17.54 11.08 -13.50
N THR A 382 17.77 9.93 -14.16
CA THR A 382 18.12 8.65 -13.52
C THR A 382 19.45 8.11 -14.03
N ARG A 383 20.36 7.75 -13.13
CA ARG A 383 21.66 7.17 -13.47
C ARG A 383 22.00 5.95 -12.62
N VAL A 384 22.71 5.00 -13.23
CA VAL A 384 23.36 3.87 -12.59
C VAL A 384 24.86 4.00 -12.87
N ASN A 385 25.71 3.67 -11.88
CA ASN A 385 27.16 3.59 -12.06
C ASN A 385 27.60 2.12 -11.97
N PRO A 386 27.76 1.41 -13.11
CA PRO A 386 28.08 -0.03 -13.11
C PRO A 386 29.39 -0.36 -12.39
N ALA A 387 30.44 0.46 -12.55
CA ALA A 387 31.73 0.21 -11.91
C ALA A 387 31.63 0.31 -10.39
N GLN A 388 30.96 1.34 -9.88
CA GLN A 388 30.69 1.49 -8.46
C GLN A 388 29.80 0.36 -7.93
N LEU A 389 28.81 -0.06 -8.71
CA LEU A 389 27.89 -1.13 -8.36
C LEU A 389 28.62 -2.47 -8.18
N VAL A 390 29.50 -2.84 -9.12
CA VAL A 390 30.36 -4.03 -9.03
C VAL A 390 31.25 -3.95 -7.79
N GLY A 391 31.91 -2.81 -7.57
CA GLY A 391 32.77 -2.61 -6.40
C GLY A 391 32.03 -2.75 -5.07
N ARG A 392 30.82 -2.19 -4.96
CA ARG A 392 29.99 -2.30 -3.75
C ARG A 392 29.41 -3.69 -3.52
N ALA A 393 29.14 -4.43 -4.59
CA ALA A 393 28.69 -5.81 -4.49
C ALA A 393 29.82 -6.76 -4.07
N GLY A 394 31.09 -6.39 -4.32
CA GLY A 394 32.26 -7.22 -4.02
C GLY A 394 32.76 -8.04 -5.23
N GLY A 395 32.29 -7.73 -6.43
CA GLY A 395 32.64 -8.44 -7.67
C GLY A 395 31.45 -8.63 -8.62
N GLU A 396 31.72 -9.07 -9.85
CA GLU A 396 30.67 -9.29 -10.86
C GLU A 396 29.74 -10.46 -10.47
N ARG A 397 30.30 -11.51 -9.89
CA ARG A 397 29.55 -12.69 -9.47
C ARG A 397 28.64 -12.37 -8.29
N GLU A 398 29.14 -11.60 -7.34
CA GLU A 398 28.43 -11.11 -6.18
C GLU A 398 27.34 -10.11 -6.58
N LEU A 399 27.59 -9.28 -7.60
CA LEU A 399 26.57 -8.42 -8.19
C LEU A 399 25.44 -9.25 -8.84
N LEU A 400 25.78 -10.26 -9.65
CA LEU A 400 24.77 -11.16 -10.20
C LEU A 400 24.00 -11.86 -9.09
N ALA A 401 24.68 -12.30 -8.02
CA ALA A 401 24.03 -12.92 -6.88
C ALA A 401 23.07 -11.98 -6.15
N HIS A 402 23.45 -10.70 -6.03
CA HIS A 402 22.61 -9.64 -5.47
C HIS A 402 21.36 -9.41 -6.31
N LEU A 403 21.50 -9.29 -7.63
CA LEU A 403 20.38 -9.05 -8.54
C LEU A 403 19.46 -10.28 -8.57
N LEU A 404 19.98 -11.49 -8.71
CA LEU A 404 19.18 -12.71 -8.81
C LEU A 404 18.61 -13.18 -7.46
N GLY A 405 19.09 -12.64 -6.34
CA GLY A 405 18.72 -13.06 -4.99
C GLY A 405 19.22 -14.46 -4.59
N ARG A 406 20.09 -15.05 -5.41
CA ARG A 406 20.76 -16.34 -5.23
C ARG A 406 22.06 -16.35 -6.05
N LEU A 407 22.96 -17.28 -5.77
CA LEU A 407 24.15 -17.45 -6.61
C LEU A 407 23.75 -17.71 -8.08
N PRO A 408 24.44 -17.07 -9.05
CA PRO A 408 24.20 -17.33 -10.45
C PRO A 408 24.63 -18.76 -10.82
N THR A 409 23.92 -19.35 -11.77
CA THR A 409 24.32 -20.60 -12.43
C THR A 409 25.46 -20.34 -13.43
N ARG A 410 26.16 -21.39 -13.86
CA ARG A 410 27.23 -21.26 -14.88
C ARG A 410 26.71 -20.69 -16.20
N GLU A 411 25.49 -21.03 -16.58
CA GLU A 411 24.83 -20.50 -17.78
C GLU A 411 24.53 -19.01 -17.66
N GLU A 412 23.98 -18.58 -16.51
CA GLU A 412 23.71 -17.16 -16.23
C GLU A 412 25.01 -16.34 -16.21
N GLU A 413 26.09 -16.85 -15.62
CA GLU A 413 27.39 -16.18 -15.65
C GLU A 413 27.95 -16.07 -17.08
N THR A 414 27.79 -17.11 -17.89
CA THR A 414 28.26 -17.13 -19.29
C THR A 414 27.46 -16.16 -20.15
N ALA A 415 26.12 -16.15 -20.01
CA ALA A 415 25.25 -15.23 -20.70
C ALA A 415 25.50 -13.77 -20.30
N ALA A 416 25.74 -13.52 -19.00
CA ALA A 416 26.11 -12.21 -18.50
C ALA A 416 27.38 -11.68 -19.17
N ARG A 417 28.45 -12.49 -19.23
CA ARG A 417 29.72 -12.15 -19.89
C ARG A 417 29.54 -11.91 -21.39
N ALA A 418 28.79 -12.78 -22.08
CA ALA A 418 28.55 -12.69 -23.52
C ALA A 418 27.75 -11.43 -23.91
N SER A 419 26.75 -11.06 -23.11
CA SER A 419 25.84 -9.93 -23.41
C SER A 419 26.51 -8.56 -23.37
N ARG A 420 27.61 -8.41 -22.62
CA ARG A 420 28.19 -7.11 -22.21
C ARG A 420 27.17 -6.17 -21.53
N GLN A 421 26.02 -6.70 -21.10
CA GLN A 421 24.92 -5.99 -20.44
C GLN A 421 24.40 -6.81 -19.24
N ALA A 422 25.32 -7.39 -18.47
CA ALA A 422 25.02 -8.31 -17.36
C ALA A 422 23.93 -7.81 -16.41
N ILE A 423 23.93 -6.51 -16.07
CA ILE A 423 22.93 -5.91 -15.18
C ILE A 423 21.55 -5.92 -15.82
N ALA A 424 21.42 -5.47 -17.07
CA ALA A 424 20.12 -5.42 -17.75
C ALA A 424 19.56 -6.83 -17.98
N LEU A 425 20.43 -7.80 -18.30
CA LEU A 425 20.07 -9.21 -18.43
C LEU A 425 19.58 -9.77 -17.09
N ALA A 426 20.30 -9.53 -15.99
CA ALA A 426 19.91 -10.00 -14.66
C ALA A 426 18.58 -9.39 -14.19
N LEU A 427 18.35 -8.09 -14.41
CA LEU A 427 17.06 -7.43 -14.14
C LEU A 427 15.91 -8.01 -14.98
N SER A 428 16.22 -8.57 -16.15
CA SER A 428 15.26 -9.19 -17.08
C SER A 428 15.02 -10.67 -16.79
N ALA A 429 15.87 -11.30 -15.98
CA ALA A 429 15.81 -12.73 -15.68
C ALA A 429 14.60 -13.09 -14.79
N PRO A 430 14.02 -14.29 -14.94
CA PRO A 430 12.91 -14.76 -14.11
C PRO A 430 13.18 -14.62 -12.60
N ALA A 431 14.41 -14.90 -12.16
CA ALA A 431 14.79 -14.78 -10.75
C ALA A 431 14.60 -13.35 -10.21
N PHE A 432 14.90 -12.31 -11.00
CA PHE A 432 14.66 -10.92 -10.60
C PHE A 432 13.18 -10.54 -10.68
N GLN A 433 12.41 -11.15 -11.58
CA GLN A 433 10.98 -10.90 -11.69
C GLN A 433 10.18 -11.43 -10.49
N LEU A 434 10.78 -12.31 -9.69
CA LEU A 434 10.15 -12.94 -8.54
C LEU A 434 10.62 -12.32 -7.20
N THR A 435 9.81 -12.47 -6.15
CA THR A 435 10.10 -12.06 -4.76
C THR A 435 9.96 -13.21 -3.81
#